data_AF-A0A5B0RBA9-F1
#
_entry.id   AF-A0A5B0RBA9-F1
#
_cell.length_a   1.000
_cell.length_b   1.000
_cell.length_c   1.000
_cell.angle_alpha   90.00
_cell.angle_beta   90.00
_cell.angle_gamma   90.00
#
_symmetry.space_group_name_H-M   'P 1'
#
loop_
_entity.id
_entity.type
_entity.pdbx_description
1 polymer ?
#
loop_
_entity_poly.entity_id
_entity_poly.type
_entity_poly.pdbx_seq_one_letter_code
_entity_poly.pdbx_strand_id
1 'polypeptide(L)'
;MSEFDVVSSTLAEQLMVEERPFQCHDRVFWRPYEAFVYVHDKYIDQQREAGLEINHPEIVRLAMYDVFCGRCSQRKPMREAIRADKYFLGGRHKKPDLLSVPPRTAREALLENWHRYAQCVAWTCADIVRNFTNDHLITSD
;
A
#
# COMPACT_ATOMS: atom_id res chain seq x y z
N MET A 1 -13.90 19.07 -22.68
CA MET A 1 -13.45 17.74 -22.20
C MET A 1 -13.33 17.85 -20.70
N SER A 2 -14.09 17.05 -19.94
CA SER A 2 -14.25 17.26 -18.51
C SER A 2 -12.99 16.82 -17.75
N GLU A 3 -12.47 17.66 -16.85
CA GLU A 3 -11.32 17.40 -15.97
C GLU A 3 -11.52 16.25 -14.95
N PHE A 4 -12.52 15.38 -15.15
CA PHE A 4 -13.04 14.46 -14.14
C PHE A 4 -12.53 13.01 -14.22
N ASP A 5 -11.68 12.66 -15.19
CA ASP A 5 -11.12 11.29 -15.32
C ASP A 5 -9.62 11.22 -15.02
N VAL A 6 -9.16 12.06 -14.09
CA VAL A 6 -7.78 12.00 -13.61
C VAL A 6 -7.62 10.79 -12.68
N VAL A 7 -6.69 9.89 -13.03
CA VAL A 7 -6.42 8.66 -12.28
C VAL A 7 -4.94 8.55 -11.96
N SER A 8 -4.60 8.45 -10.67
CA SER A 8 -3.25 8.16 -10.17
C SER A 8 -2.96 6.67 -10.31
N SER A 9 -1.82 6.32 -10.92
CA SER A 9 -1.30 4.95 -10.95
C SER A 9 -0.30 4.64 -9.84
N THR A 10 0.15 5.67 -9.09
CA THR A 10 1.25 5.57 -8.14
C THR A 10 1.06 4.44 -7.12
N LEU A 11 -0.07 4.36 -6.40
CA LEU A 11 -0.26 3.28 -5.42
C LEU A 11 -0.23 1.88 -6.07
N ALA A 12 -0.80 1.73 -7.27
CA ALA A 12 -0.81 0.47 -7.99
C ALA A 12 0.61 0.04 -8.41
N GLU A 13 1.38 0.96 -8.97
CA GLU A 13 2.78 0.72 -9.36
C GLU A 13 3.66 0.44 -8.14
N GLN A 14 3.49 1.25 -7.10
CA GLN A 14 4.22 1.11 -5.84
C GLN A 14 3.86 -0.17 -5.09
N LEU A 15 2.72 -0.81 -5.36
CA LEU A 15 2.41 -2.13 -4.81
C LEU A 15 3.25 -3.24 -5.46
N MET A 16 3.58 -3.08 -6.75
CA MET A 16 4.17 -4.12 -7.58
C MET A 16 5.67 -3.95 -7.83
N VAL A 17 6.21 -2.75 -7.59
CA VAL A 17 7.63 -2.47 -7.76
C VAL A 17 8.48 -3.36 -6.83
N GLU A 18 9.54 -3.92 -7.41
CA GLU A 18 10.56 -4.67 -6.68
C GLU A 18 11.81 -3.79 -6.60
N GLU A 19 12.15 -3.36 -5.40
CA GLU A 19 13.27 -2.45 -5.13
C GLU A 19 13.89 -2.74 -3.76
N ARG A 20 14.69 -1.81 -3.22
CA ARG A 20 15.34 -1.97 -1.90
C ARG A 20 14.30 -2.40 -0.85
N PRO A 21 14.52 -3.52 -0.15
CA PRO A 21 13.46 -4.18 0.59
C PRO A 21 13.10 -3.36 1.81
N PHE A 22 11.87 -3.35 2.29
CA PHE A 22 11.44 -2.61 3.48
C PHE A 22 10.95 -3.57 4.57
N GLN A 23 10.99 -3.12 5.83
CA GLN A 23 10.46 -3.90 6.94
C GLN A 23 8.95 -3.66 7.07
N CYS A 24 8.18 -4.73 7.22
CA CYS A 24 6.76 -4.67 7.55
C CYS A 24 6.49 -5.71 8.63
N HIS A 25 5.99 -5.27 9.79
CA HIS A 25 5.96 -6.09 11.01
C HIS A 25 7.36 -6.67 11.33
N ASP A 26 7.43 -7.99 11.51
CA ASP A 26 8.61 -8.78 11.87
C ASP A 26 9.40 -9.30 10.66
N ARG A 27 9.06 -8.87 9.42
CA ARG A 27 9.66 -9.40 8.20
C ARG A 27 10.12 -8.30 7.23
N VAL A 28 11.03 -8.67 6.35
CA VAL A 28 11.60 -7.81 5.30
C VAL A 28 11.09 -8.28 3.94
N PHE A 29 10.63 -7.34 3.11
CA PHE A 29 10.00 -7.63 1.82
C PHE A 29 10.61 -6.79 0.70
N TRP A 30 10.87 -7.43 -0.44
CA TRP A 30 11.33 -6.77 -1.66
C TRP A 30 10.18 -6.19 -2.48
N ARG A 31 9.02 -6.88 -2.46
CA ARG A 31 7.81 -6.44 -3.16
C ARG A 31 6.69 -6.15 -2.17
N PRO A 32 6.06 -4.96 -2.24
CA PRO A 32 4.99 -4.59 -1.31
C PRO A 32 3.74 -5.48 -1.40
N TYR A 33 3.44 -6.02 -2.59
CA TYR A 33 2.39 -7.01 -2.75
C TYR A 33 2.59 -8.25 -1.87
N GLU A 34 3.83 -8.74 -1.74
CA GLU A 34 4.13 -9.91 -0.89
C GLU A 34 3.96 -9.57 0.59
N ALA A 35 4.36 -8.36 0.99
CA ALA A 35 4.09 -7.84 2.32
C ALA A 35 2.57 -7.77 2.59
N PHE A 36 1.79 -7.33 1.61
CA PHE A 36 0.32 -7.28 1.72
C PHE A 36 -0.27 -8.66 1.94
N VAL A 37 0.11 -9.66 1.15
CA VAL A 37 -0.37 -11.04 1.33
C VAL A 37 -0.01 -11.55 2.73
N TYR A 38 1.23 -11.33 3.17
CA TYR A 38 1.68 -11.73 4.49
C TYR A 38 0.86 -11.07 5.62
N VAL A 39 0.67 -9.75 5.57
CA VAL A 39 -0.08 -9.02 6.61
C VAL A 39 -1.56 -9.39 6.58
N HIS A 40 -2.15 -9.56 5.40
CA HIS A 40 -3.52 -10.02 5.24
C HIS A 40 -3.74 -11.39 5.91
N ASP A 41 -2.87 -12.36 5.61
CA ASP A 41 -2.98 -13.72 6.18
C ASP A 41 -2.74 -13.71 7.69
N LYS A 42 -1.78 -12.90 8.17
CA LYS A 42 -1.53 -12.69 9.60
C LYS A 42 -2.77 -12.16 10.33
N TYR A 43 -3.48 -11.21 9.75
CA TYR A 43 -4.71 -10.67 10.35
C TYR A 43 -5.89 -11.65 10.32
N ILE A 44 -5.98 -12.50 9.29
CA ILE A 44 -6.94 -13.60 9.28
C ILE A 44 -6.67 -14.54 10.47
N ASP A 45 -5.41 -14.94 10.65
CA ASP A 45 -5.04 -15.88 11.71
C ASP A 45 -5.28 -15.27 13.10
N GLN A 46 -5.00 -13.99 13.29
CA GLN A 46 -5.33 -13.28 14.54
C GLN A 46 -6.83 -13.26 14.85
N GLN A 47 -7.70 -13.03 13.85
CA GLN A 47 -9.15 -13.09 14.07
C GLN A 47 -9.61 -14.51 14.41
N ARG A 48 -9.05 -15.52 13.74
CA ARG A 48 -9.34 -16.94 14.05
C ARG A 48 -8.93 -17.32 15.47
N GLU A 49 -7.72 -16.95 15.88
CA GLU A 49 -7.20 -17.21 17.23
C GLU A 49 -8.05 -16.51 18.31
N ALA A 50 -8.58 -15.33 18.01
CA ALA A 50 -9.49 -14.60 18.90
C ALA A 50 -10.94 -15.12 18.87
N GLY A 51 -11.27 -16.11 18.04
CA GLY A 51 -12.63 -16.62 17.87
C GLY A 51 -13.59 -15.61 17.21
N LEU A 52 -13.06 -14.66 16.45
CA LEU A 52 -13.82 -13.62 15.74
C LEU A 52 -14.20 -14.09 14.33
N GLU A 53 -15.32 -13.58 13.83
CA GLU A 53 -15.68 -13.73 12.42
C GLU A 53 -14.68 -12.99 11.53
N ILE A 54 -14.32 -13.62 10.39
CA ILE A 54 -13.34 -13.05 9.45
C ILE A 54 -13.94 -11.86 8.71
N ASN A 55 -13.46 -10.66 9.01
CA ASN A 55 -13.89 -9.41 8.37
C ASN A 55 -12.91 -9.00 7.27
N HIS A 56 -13.09 -9.55 6.06
CA HIS A 56 -12.19 -9.29 4.92
C HIS A 56 -12.01 -7.80 4.58
N PRO A 57 -13.06 -6.96 4.48
CA PRO A 57 -12.87 -5.53 4.19
C PRO A 57 -11.96 -4.83 5.22
N GLU A 58 -12.16 -5.09 6.50
CA GLU A 58 -11.34 -4.49 7.56
C GLU A 58 -9.90 -5.00 7.53
N ILE A 59 -9.70 -6.29 7.28
CA ILE A 59 -8.36 -6.87 7.12
C ILE A 59 -7.63 -6.24 5.94
N VAL A 60 -8.30 -6.08 4.79
CA VAL A 60 -7.69 -5.43 3.61
C VAL A 60 -7.32 -3.99 3.94
N ARG A 61 -8.19 -3.24 4.64
CA ARG A 61 -7.90 -1.88 5.08
C ARG A 61 -6.60 -1.87 5.88
N LEU A 62 -6.51 -2.63 6.97
CA LEU A 62 -5.34 -2.68 7.85
C LEU A 62 -4.07 -3.11 7.09
N ALA A 63 -4.16 -4.16 6.28
CA ALA A 63 -3.02 -4.65 5.50
C ALA A 63 -2.51 -3.62 4.48
N MET A 64 -3.41 -2.90 3.79
CA MET A 64 -2.99 -1.81 2.90
C MET A 64 -2.30 -0.68 3.69
N TYR A 65 -2.86 -0.29 4.84
CA TYR A 65 -2.26 0.74 5.68
C TYR A 65 -0.84 0.37 6.11
N ASP A 66 -0.63 -0.81 6.69
CA ASP A 66 0.67 -1.24 7.18
C ASP A 66 1.73 -1.29 6.09
N VAL A 67 1.37 -1.83 4.93
CA VAL A 67 2.30 -1.98 3.80
C VAL A 67 2.66 -0.63 3.21
N PHE A 68 1.67 0.18 2.85
CA PHE A 68 1.93 1.46 2.19
C PHE A 68 2.55 2.47 3.15
N CYS A 69 2.09 2.57 4.40
CA CYS A 69 2.67 3.50 5.38
C CYS A 69 4.07 3.06 5.79
N GLY A 70 4.25 1.76 6.04
CA GLY A 70 5.56 1.19 6.37
C GLY A 70 6.58 1.46 5.28
N ARG A 71 6.21 1.20 4.01
CA ARG A 71 7.08 1.47 2.88
C ARG A 71 7.31 2.96 2.64
N CYS A 72 6.27 3.79 2.69
CA CYS A 72 6.37 5.24 2.48
C CYS A 72 7.32 5.89 3.49
N SER A 73 7.31 5.41 4.74
CA SER A 73 8.20 5.91 5.80
C SER A 73 9.65 5.51 5.57
N GLN A 74 9.90 4.31 5.03
CA GLN A 74 11.26 3.76 4.89
C GLN A 74 11.91 4.02 3.53
N ARG A 75 11.12 4.25 2.48
CA ARG A 75 11.60 4.25 1.10
C ARG A 75 11.39 5.61 0.46
N LYS A 76 12.50 6.35 0.31
CA LYS A 76 12.58 7.60 -0.43
C LYS A 76 12.01 7.50 -1.86
N PRO A 77 12.27 6.43 -2.65
CA PRO A 77 11.68 6.31 -3.99
C PRO A 77 10.15 6.35 -4.01
N MET A 78 9.49 5.73 -3.03
CA MET A 78 8.03 5.81 -2.90
C MET A 78 7.58 7.25 -2.61
N ARG A 79 8.28 7.96 -1.72
CA ARG A 79 7.98 9.38 -1.44
C ARG A 79 8.17 10.27 -2.65
N GLU A 80 9.22 10.04 -3.44
CA GLU A 80 9.49 10.79 -4.68
C GLU A 80 8.43 10.52 -5.74
N ALA A 81 8.00 9.26 -5.91
CA ALA A 81 6.90 8.93 -6.81
C ALA A 81 5.60 9.66 -6.43
N ILE A 82 5.29 9.72 -5.12
CA ILE A 82 4.14 10.47 -4.61
C ILE A 82 4.27 11.97 -4.88
N ARG A 83 5.45 12.57 -4.69
CA ARG A 83 5.69 14.00 -4.98
C ARG A 83 5.57 14.32 -6.47
N ALA A 84 5.99 13.40 -7.34
CA ALA A 84 5.94 13.57 -8.78
C ALA A 84 4.50 13.46 -9.33
N ASP A 85 3.63 12.72 -8.64
CA ASP A 85 2.24 12.52 -9.03
C ASP A 85 1.35 13.68 -8.56
N LYS A 86 1.14 14.65 -9.46
CA LYS A 86 0.25 15.81 -9.25
C LYS A 86 -1.20 15.44 -8.94
N TYR A 87 -1.60 14.21 -9.26
CA TYR A 87 -2.96 13.73 -9.14
C TYR A 87 -3.15 12.74 -7.99
N PHE A 88 -2.09 12.50 -7.21
CA PHE A 88 -2.09 11.50 -6.15
C PHE A 88 -3.21 11.69 -5.13
N LEU A 89 -3.53 12.93 -4.75
CA LEU A 89 -4.63 13.21 -3.81
C LEU A 89 -5.94 13.63 -4.49
N GLY A 90 -5.86 14.19 -5.69
CA GLY A 90 -7.02 14.78 -6.39
C GLY A 90 -7.74 13.83 -7.34
N GLY A 91 -7.17 12.67 -7.65
CA GLY A 91 -7.71 11.70 -8.60
C GLY A 91 -8.17 10.39 -7.98
N ARG A 92 -8.85 9.55 -8.78
CA ARG A 92 -9.09 8.15 -8.40
C ARG A 92 -7.78 7.36 -8.47
N HIS A 93 -7.68 6.26 -7.75
CA HIS A 93 -6.52 5.37 -7.85
C HIS A 93 -6.78 4.18 -8.75
N LYS A 94 -5.92 4.00 -9.76
CA LYS A 94 -5.94 2.82 -10.65
C LYS A 94 -5.76 1.56 -9.80
N LYS A 95 -6.51 0.49 -10.13
CA LYS A 95 -6.29 -0.82 -9.53
C LYS A 95 -4.92 -1.39 -9.95
N PRO A 96 -4.22 -2.13 -9.06
CA PRO A 96 -2.99 -2.82 -9.43
C PRO A 96 -3.26 -3.89 -10.48
N ASP A 97 -2.33 -4.06 -11.42
CA ASP A 97 -2.35 -5.18 -12.34
C ASP A 97 -1.76 -6.42 -11.64
N LEU A 98 -2.63 -7.37 -11.35
CA LEU A 98 -2.31 -8.62 -10.65
C LEU A 98 -2.57 -9.84 -11.54
N LEU A 99 -2.53 -9.69 -12.87
CA LEU A 99 -2.74 -10.80 -13.80
C LEU A 99 -1.59 -11.82 -13.74
N SER A 100 -0.36 -11.35 -13.53
CA SER A 100 0.83 -12.21 -13.39
C SER A 100 0.93 -12.88 -12.01
N VAL A 101 0.08 -12.49 -11.07
CA VAL A 101 0.09 -13.00 -9.70
C VAL A 101 -0.88 -14.17 -9.57
N PRO A 102 -0.48 -15.30 -8.94
CA PRO A 102 -1.37 -16.44 -8.73
C PRO A 102 -2.67 -16.06 -8.00
N PRO A 103 -3.82 -16.69 -8.33
CA PRO A 103 -5.06 -16.51 -7.60
C PRO A 103 -4.90 -16.88 -6.12
N ARG A 104 -5.31 -15.97 -5.23
CA ARG A 104 -5.31 -16.13 -3.77
C ARG A 104 -6.42 -15.29 -3.18
N THR A 105 -6.93 -15.68 -2.01
CA THR A 105 -7.95 -14.90 -1.26
C THR A 105 -7.52 -13.46 -1.04
N ALA A 106 -6.26 -13.21 -0.68
CA ALA A 106 -5.72 -11.85 -0.51
C ALA A 106 -5.80 -11.02 -1.81
N ARG A 107 -5.51 -11.62 -2.98
CA ARG A 107 -5.58 -10.96 -4.28
C ARG A 107 -7.01 -10.51 -4.59
N GLU A 108 -7.96 -11.41 -4.41
CA GLU A 108 -9.38 -11.16 -4.68
C GLU A 108 -9.91 -10.09 -3.72
N ALA A 109 -9.67 -10.24 -2.42
CA ALA A 109 -10.08 -9.28 -1.40
C ALA A 109 -9.50 -7.89 -1.64
N LEU A 110 -8.23 -7.79 -2.07
CA LEU A 110 -7.61 -6.53 -2.45
C LEU A 110 -8.31 -5.88 -3.65
N LEU A 111 -8.56 -6.64 -4.72
CA LEU A 111 -9.19 -6.10 -5.93
C LEU A 111 -10.64 -5.67 -5.71
N GLU A 112 -11.38 -6.39 -4.86
CA GLU A 112 -12.76 -6.05 -4.49
C GLU A 112 -12.83 -4.78 -3.64
N ASN A 113 -11.87 -4.59 -2.73
CA ASN A 113 -11.89 -3.48 -1.77
C ASN A 113 -10.98 -2.30 -2.13
N TRP A 114 -10.20 -2.38 -3.21
CA TRP A 114 -9.24 -1.34 -3.61
C TRP A 114 -9.84 0.07 -3.62
N HIS A 115 -10.96 0.26 -4.30
CA HIS A 115 -11.60 1.58 -4.44
C HIS A 115 -12.14 2.12 -3.11
N ARG A 116 -12.39 1.27 -2.11
CA ARG A 116 -12.86 1.69 -0.78
C ARG A 116 -11.74 2.31 0.05
N TYR A 117 -10.51 1.83 -0.12
CA TYR A 117 -9.41 2.15 0.81
C TYR A 117 -8.21 2.87 0.18
N ALA A 118 -8.03 2.79 -1.14
CA ALA A 118 -6.87 3.40 -1.81
C ALA A 118 -6.77 4.92 -1.55
N GLN A 119 -7.90 5.65 -1.56
CA GLN A 119 -7.89 7.09 -1.28
C GLN A 119 -7.45 7.40 0.16
N CYS A 120 -7.95 6.63 1.14
CA CYS A 120 -7.56 6.83 2.54
C CYS A 120 -6.07 6.57 2.75
N VAL A 121 -5.55 5.49 2.14
CA VAL A 121 -4.12 5.18 2.15
C VAL A 121 -3.29 6.27 1.47
N ALA A 122 -3.78 6.84 0.37
CA ALA A 122 -3.12 7.94 -0.32
C ALA A 122 -2.99 9.18 0.58
N TRP A 123 -4.05 9.54 1.32
CA TRP A 123 -3.99 10.63 2.29
C TRP A 123 -2.91 10.40 3.33
N THR A 124 -2.83 9.21 3.93
CA THR A 124 -1.82 8.89 4.94
C THR A 124 -0.41 8.90 4.36
N CYS A 125 -0.22 8.34 3.16
CA CYS A 125 1.06 8.40 2.46
C CYS A 125 1.48 9.85 2.17
N ALA A 126 0.57 10.73 1.79
CA ALA A 126 0.87 12.14 1.56
C ALA A 126 1.25 12.86 2.86
N ASP A 127 0.59 12.55 3.98
CA ASP A 127 0.96 13.09 5.29
C ASP A 127 2.36 12.63 5.73
N ILE A 128 2.71 11.37 5.50
CA ILE A 128 4.08 10.88 5.68
C ILE A 128 5.04 11.69 4.82
N VAL A 129 4.77 11.83 3.52
CA VAL A 129 5.64 12.58 2.58
C VAL A 129 5.87 14.03 3.01
N ARG A 130 4.84 14.70 3.55
CA ARG A 130 4.91 16.05 4.11
C ARG A 130 5.82 16.14 5.34
N ASN A 131 5.91 15.08 6.14
CA ASN A 131 6.77 15.04 7.32
C ASN A 131 8.23 14.66 7.00
N PHE A 132 8.50 14.13 5.80
CA PHE A 132 9.84 13.77 5.32
C PHE A 132 10.42 14.82 4.34
N THR A 133 10.39 16.10 4.69
CA THR A 133 10.84 17.20 3.80
C THR A 133 12.34 17.21 3.49
N ASN A 134 13.17 16.68 4.40
CA ASN A 134 14.62 16.62 4.26
C ASN A 134 15.12 15.18 4.45
N ASP A 135 15.35 14.44 3.37
CA ASP A 135 15.90 13.07 3.40
C ASP A 135 17.40 13.01 3.81
N HIS A 136 17.96 14.10 4.35
CA HIS A 136 19.38 14.24 4.67
C HIS A 136 19.80 13.65 6.04
N LEU A 137 18.90 13.04 6.82
CA LEU A 137 19.18 12.76 8.24
C LEU A 137 19.24 11.30 8.67
N ILE A 138 19.20 10.30 7.77
CA ILE A 138 19.46 8.92 8.20
C ILE A 138 20.29 8.17 7.16
N THR A 139 21.59 8.47 7.14
CA THR A 139 22.63 7.48 6.85
C THR A 139 23.16 7.02 8.20
N SER A 140 22.52 6.02 8.80
CA SER A 140 23.19 5.17 9.76
C SER A 140 23.75 3.99 8.99
N ASP A 141 25.08 4.01 8.81
CA ASP A 141 25.91 2.86 8.46
C ASP A 141 25.76 1.73 9.49
#